data_AF-A0A353T1P4-F1
#
_entry.id   AF-A0A353T1P4-F1
#
_cell.length_a   1.000
_cell.length_b   1.000
_cell.length_c   1.000
_cell.angle_alpha   90.00
_cell.angle_beta   90.00
_cell.angle_gamma   90.00
#
_symmetry.space_group_name_H-M   'P 1'
#
loop_
_entity.id
_entity.type
_entity.pdbx_description
1 polymer ?
#
loop_
_entity_poly.entity_id
_entity_poly.type
_entity_poly.pdbx_seq_one_letter_code
_entity_poly.pdbx_strand_id
1 'polypeptide(L)'
;EGFLIVPGVVTYYRADRNNPWKYCWVGFNGTEAAKICSQCGISLEHPAFSYADPTRMETCMRELREICDSGSNEFLTLSRLYEFFSMIQREAAPAGKRAGIVEPALDYISKNYSYGITVGQIASHLGISRSHLFRVFKGKLGLSVQEYLLSFRLKRAGNLMETTDMTIKEVMYSCGFNDLPNFSRQFRKVYGMPPGAYRSISTGQKAKI
;
A
#
# COMPACT_ATOMS: atom_id res chain seq x y z
N GLU A 1 9.18 -14.99 19.43
CA GLU A 1 8.84 -13.73 18.73
C GLU A 1 9.38 -13.78 17.32
N GLY A 2 8.94 -12.89 16.43
CA GLY A 2 9.43 -12.81 15.06
C GLY A 2 9.37 -11.40 14.50
N PHE A 3 9.93 -11.20 13.32
CA PHE A 3 9.91 -9.91 12.63
C PHE A 3 9.84 -10.07 11.10
N LEU A 4 9.26 -9.08 10.43
CA LEU A 4 9.14 -9.00 8.99
C LEU A 4 10.37 -8.33 8.37
N ILE A 5 10.89 -8.95 7.31
CA ILE A 5 11.86 -8.34 6.39
C ILE A 5 11.17 -8.21 5.02
N VAL A 6 11.19 -7.01 4.44
CA VAL A 6 10.54 -6.74 3.15
C VAL A 6 11.61 -6.67 2.04
N PRO A 7 11.38 -7.27 0.87
CA PRO A 7 12.30 -7.18 -0.26
C PRO A 7 12.64 -5.72 -0.63
N GLY A 8 13.92 -5.45 -0.87
CA GLY A 8 14.40 -4.11 -1.25
C GLY A 8 14.50 -3.11 -0.10
N VAL A 9 14.19 -3.50 1.14
CA VAL A 9 14.33 -2.65 2.34
C VAL A 9 15.56 -3.09 3.13
N VAL A 10 16.44 -2.14 3.45
CA VAL A 10 17.60 -2.39 4.31
C VAL A 10 17.13 -2.57 5.75
N THR A 11 17.32 -3.76 6.32
CA THR A 11 16.92 -4.10 7.68
C THR A 11 18.15 -4.43 8.53
N TYR A 12 18.28 -3.76 9.68
CA TYR A 12 19.31 -4.04 10.68
C TYR A 12 18.71 -4.76 11.87
N TYR A 13 19.34 -5.85 12.30
CA TYR A 13 18.99 -6.59 13.51
C TYR A 13 20.28 -7.15 14.14
N ARG A 14 20.26 -7.38 15.45
CA ARG A 14 21.44 -7.86 16.19
C ARG A 14 21.04 -8.81 17.31
N ALA A 15 21.78 -9.92 17.43
CA ALA A 15 21.71 -10.78 18.60
C ALA A 15 22.05 -10.01 19.88
N ASP A 16 21.30 -10.26 20.95
CA ASP A 16 21.69 -9.77 22.27
C ASP A 16 23.08 -10.34 22.64
N ARG A 17 23.93 -9.51 23.24
CA ARG A 17 25.33 -9.89 23.53
C ARG A 17 25.43 -10.90 24.68
N ASN A 18 24.50 -10.85 25.62
CA ASN A 18 24.52 -11.66 26.84
C ASN A 18 23.63 -12.91 26.70
N ASN A 19 22.60 -12.85 25.87
CA ASN A 19 21.71 -13.96 25.56
C ASN A 19 21.48 -14.08 24.04
N PRO A 20 22.44 -14.64 23.29
CA PRO A 20 22.36 -14.70 21.83
C PRO A 20 21.19 -15.58 21.39
N TRP A 21 20.29 -15.00 20.60
CA TRP A 21 19.16 -15.72 20.04
C TRP A 21 19.52 -16.40 18.70
N LYS A 22 18.83 -17.49 18.40
CA LYS A 22 18.84 -18.16 17.10
C LYS A 22 17.54 -17.82 16.36
N TYR A 23 17.58 -17.83 15.04
CA TYR A 23 16.42 -17.52 14.23
C TYR A 23 16.29 -18.51 13.07
N CYS A 24 15.06 -18.61 12.58
CA CYS A 24 14.70 -19.26 11.32
C CYS A 24 13.80 -18.28 10.55
N TRP A 25 13.63 -18.50 9.25
CA TRP A 25 12.82 -17.62 8.40
C TRP A 25 11.93 -18.42 7.48
N VAL A 26 10.77 -17.84 7.15
CA VAL A 26 9.91 -18.27 6.05
C VAL A 26 9.92 -17.17 5.01
N GLY A 27 10.41 -17.47 3.80
CA GLY A 27 10.28 -16.59 2.65
C GLY A 27 8.98 -16.90 1.91
N PHE A 28 8.18 -15.88 1.62
CA PHE A 28 6.98 -16.02 0.81
C PHE A 28 6.81 -14.84 -0.14
N ASN A 29 6.08 -15.05 -1.23
CA ASN A 29 5.72 -14.04 -2.20
C ASN A 29 4.29 -14.28 -2.70
N GLY A 30 3.75 -13.35 -3.49
CA GLY A 30 2.43 -13.47 -4.10
C GLY A 30 1.65 -12.16 -4.03
N THR A 31 0.56 -12.08 -4.81
CA THR A 31 -0.27 -10.87 -4.91
C THR A 31 -0.97 -10.52 -3.59
N GLU A 32 -1.29 -11.53 -2.78
CA GLU A 32 -1.96 -11.34 -1.49
C GLU A 32 -0.99 -11.09 -0.32
N ALA A 33 0.34 -11.15 -0.54
CA ALA A 33 1.33 -11.10 0.54
C ALA A 33 1.18 -9.84 1.43
N ALA A 34 1.03 -8.67 0.81
CA ALA A 34 0.86 -7.41 1.55
C ALA A 34 -0.44 -7.37 2.37
N LYS A 35 -1.52 -7.93 1.83
CA LYS A 35 -2.82 -7.99 2.50
C LYS A 35 -2.79 -8.95 3.68
N ILE A 36 -2.17 -10.13 3.53
CA ILE A 36 -2.01 -11.11 4.61
C ILE A 36 -1.18 -10.50 5.75
N CYS A 37 -0.02 -9.87 5.44
CA CYS A 37 0.77 -9.16 6.45
C CYS A 37 -0.06 -8.12 7.20
N SER A 38 -0.84 -7.30 6.46
CA SER A 38 -1.73 -6.31 7.06
C SER A 38 -2.80 -6.94 7.96
N GLN A 39 -3.34 -8.10 7.60
CA GLN A 39 -4.34 -8.83 8.41
C GLN A 39 -3.75 -9.42 9.68
N CYS A 40 -2.49 -9.85 9.63
CA CYS A 40 -1.73 -10.24 10.82
C CYS A 40 -1.29 -9.03 11.68
N GLY A 41 -1.48 -7.81 11.18
CA GLY A 41 -1.08 -6.57 11.85
C GLY A 41 0.42 -6.30 11.79
N ILE A 42 1.10 -6.82 10.75
CA ILE A 42 2.54 -6.69 10.53
C ILE A 42 2.79 -5.83 9.29
N SER A 43 3.69 -4.86 9.40
CA SER A 43 4.03 -3.93 8.31
C SER A 43 5.45 -3.40 8.46
N LEU A 44 5.90 -2.53 7.55
CA LEU A 44 7.17 -1.82 7.72
C LEU A 44 7.21 -0.93 8.97
N GLU A 45 6.06 -0.37 9.36
CA GLU A 45 5.95 0.47 10.57
C GLU A 45 5.87 -0.37 11.85
N HIS A 46 5.35 -1.60 11.72
CA HIS A 46 5.19 -2.56 12.82
C HIS A 46 5.73 -3.93 12.41
N PRO A 47 7.06 -4.10 12.29
CA PRO A 47 7.64 -5.31 11.73
C PRO A 47 7.69 -6.47 12.71
N ALA A 48 7.69 -6.21 14.02
CA ALA A 48 7.77 -7.24 15.06
C ALA A 48 6.39 -7.82 15.39
N PHE A 49 6.36 -9.13 15.69
CA PHE A 49 5.16 -9.84 16.10
C PHE A 49 5.47 -10.89 17.17
N SER A 50 4.42 -11.27 17.90
CA SER A 50 4.45 -12.32 18.92
C SER A 50 3.40 -13.38 18.57
N TYR A 51 3.58 -14.59 19.10
CA TYR A 51 2.69 -15.72 18.93
C TYR A 51 2.52 -16.41 20.29
N ALA A 52 1.34 -17.00 20.53
CA ALA A 52 0.97 -17.51 21.85
C ALA A 52 1.60 -18.88 22.17
N ASP A 53 1.79 -19.74 21.17
CA ASP A 53 2.27 -21.12 21.34
C ASP A 53 3.62 -21.33 20.62
N PRO A 54 4.75 -21.25 21.34
CA PRO A 54 6.07 -21.48 20.77
C PRO A 54 6.28 -22.91 20.24
N THR A 55 5.70 -23.91 20.90
CA THR A 55 5.87 -25.33 20.51
C THR A 55 5.15 -25.59 19.19
N ARG A 56 3.93 -25.08 19.02
CA ARG A 56 3.20 -25.18 17.74
C ARG A 56 3.92 -24.41 16.65
N MET A 57 4.41 -23.21 16.94
CA MET A 57 5.18 -22.40 15.98
C MET A 57 6.42 -23.15 15.48
N GLU A 58 7.23 -23.70 16.38
CA GLU A 58 8.43 -24.48 16.02
C GLU A 58 8.07 -25.70 15.18
N THR A 59 6.99 -26.40 15.55
CA THR A 59 6.50 -27.56 14.80
C THR A 59 6.08 -27.17 13.37
N CYS A 60 5.31 -26.10 13.22
CA CYS A 60 4.87 -25.59 11.92
C CYS A 60 6.06 -25.16 11.04
N MET A 61 7.04 -24.46 11.62
CA MET A 61 8.26 -24.03 10.92
C MET A 61 9.07 -25.22 10.40
N ARG A 62 9.20 -26.28 11.20
CA ARG A 62 9.87 -27.52 10.80
C ARG A 62 9.12 -28.23 9.67
N GLU A 63 7.80 -28.39 9.79
CA GLU A 63 6.98 -29.01 8.75
C GLU A 63 7.05 -28.23 7.43
N LEU A 64 6.96 -26.89 7.47
CA LEU A 64 7.13 -26.04 6.29
C LEU A 64 8.47 -26.27 5.60
N ARG A 65 9.55 -26.38 6.38
CA ARG A 65 10.88 -26.66 5.84
C ARG A 65 10.94 -28.03 5.17
N GLU A 66 10.44 -29.07 5.84
CA GLU A 66 10.43 -30.43 5.31
C GLU A 66 9.65 -30.55 3.99
N ILE A 67 8.50 -29.89 3.89
CA ILE A 67 7.68 -29.86 2.65
C ILE A 67 8.41 -29.12 1.53
N CYS A 68 9.03 -27.97 1.84
CA CYS A 68 9.81 -27.21 0.87
C CYS A 68 11.04 -28.00 0.37
N ASP A 69 11.72 -28.71 1.27
CA ASP A 69 12.90 -29.53 0.96
C ASP A 69 12.50 -30.75 0.11
N SER A 70 11.30 -31.31 0.30
CA SER A 70 10.79 -32.44 -0.52
C SER A 70 10.23 -32.00 -1.88
N GLY A 71 9.93 -30.72 -2.06
CA GLY A 71 9.58 -30.09 -3.35
C GLY A 71 8.28 -30.56 -4.00
N SER A 72 7.38 -31.22 -3.27
CA SER A 72 6.40 -32.14 -3.87
C SER A 72 4.92 -31.78 -3.71
N ASN A 73 4.54 -30.79 -2.88
CA ASN A 73 3.12 -30.45 -2.67
C ASN A 73 2.86 -28.98 -2.35
N GLU A 74 2.53 -28.19 -3.38
CA GLU A 74 2.25 -26.76 -3.27
C GLU A 74 1.02 -26.43 -2.42
N PHE A 75 -0.05 -27.23 -2.52
CA PHE A 75 -1.26 -27.03 -1.70
C PHE A 75 -0.98 -27.26 -0.22
N LEU A 76 -0.15 -28.24 0.11
CA LEU A 76 0.27 -28.51 1.47
C LEU A 76 1.19 -27.38 1.99
N THR A 77 2.13 -26.90 1.17
CA THR A 77 2.95 -25.72 1.50
C THR A 77 2.07 -24.51 1.80
N LEU A 78 1.10 -24.23 0.93
CA LEU A 78 0.20 -23.10 1.08
C LEU A 78 -0.69 -23.26 2.32
N SER A 79 -1.22 -24.45 2.57
CA SER A 79 -1.99 -24.76 3.78
C SER A 79 -1.18 -24.50 5.05
N ARG A 80 0.08 -24.95 5.10
CA ARG A 80 0.98 -24.71 6.23
C ARG A 80 1.39 -23.25 6.37
N LEU A 81 1.55 -22.54 5.25
CA LEU A 81 1.83 -21.11 5.28
C LEU A 81 0.64 -20.33 5.86
N TYR A 82 -0.60 -20.68 5.49
CA TYR A 82 -1.78 -20.07 6.08
C TYR A 82 -1.96 -20.41 7.57
N GLU A 83 -1.58 -21.62 7.98
CA GLU A 83 -1.52 -21.98 9.40
C GLU A 83 -0.46 -21.16 10.16
N PHE A 84 0.72 -20.94 9.58
CA PHE A 84 1.71 -20.03 10.15
C PHE A 84 1.11 -18.63 10.37
N PHE A 85 0.39 -18.11 9.37
CA PHE A 85 -0.26 -16.79 9.49
C PHE A 85 -1.37 -16.75 10.53
N SER A 86 -2.11 -17.84 10.75
CA SER A 86 -3.16 -17.88 11.78
C SER A 86 -2.59 -17.81 13.21
N MET A 87 -1.38 -18.36 13.44
CA MET A 87 -0.72 -18.31 14.74
C MET A 87 -0.14 -16.94 15.10
N ILE A 88 0.23 -16.14 14.09
CA ILE A 88 0.74 -14.78 14.28
C ILE A 88 -0.33 -13.73 14.08
N GLN A 89 -1.53 -14.14 13.66
CA GLN A 89 -2.66 -13.25 13.56
C GLN A 89 -2.92 -12.71 14.97
N ARG A 90 -2.71 -11.41 15.14
CA ARG A 90 -3.11 -10.74 16.37
C ARG A 90 -4.58 -11.05 16.59
N GLU A 91 -4.93 -11.57 17.77
CA GLU A 91 -6.32 -11.61 18.21
C GLU A 91 -6.93 -10.26 17.86
N ALA A 92 -8.04 -10.28 17.11
CA ALA A 92 -8.73 -9.07 16.76
C ALA A 92 -8.98 -8.31 18.06
N ALA A 93 -8.25 -7.21 18.29
CA ALA A 93 -8.53 -6.33 19.41
C ALA A 93 -10.04 -6.06 19.36
N PRO A 94 -10.79 -6.34 20.43
CA PRO A 94 -12.24 -6.53 20.39
C PRO A 94 -12.90 -5.37 19.66
N ALA A 95 -13.23 -5.54 18.37
CA ALA A 95 -13.86 -4.61 17.41
C ALA A 95 -13.69 -3.08 17.63
N GLY A 96 -12.64 -2.64 18.33
CA GLY A 96 -12.66 -1.39 19.11
C GLY A 96 -11.38 -0.58 18.98
N LYS A 97 -10.34 -1.14 18.33
CA LYS A 97 -9.26 -0.36 17.73
C LYS A 97 -9.40 -0.46 16.22
N ARG A 98 -10.19 0.48 15.69
CA ARG A 98 -10.50 0.73 14.27
C ARG A 98 -9.42 0.20 13.34
N ALA A 99 -9.78 -0.74 12.46
CA ALA A 99 -9.10 -0.86 11.18
C ALA A 99 -8.99 0.56 10.58
N GLY A 100 -7.78 0.98 10.22
CA GLY A 100 -7.54 2.36 9.79
C GLY A 100 -8.46 2.71 8.63
N ILE A 101 -9.21 3.82 8.75
CA ILE A 101 -10.10 4.31 7.69
C ILE A 101 -9.30 4.82 6.48
N VAL A 102 -8.02 5.15 6.68
CA VAL A 102 -7.18 5.75 5.66
C VAL A 102 -6.86 4.76 4.55
N GLU A 103 -6.44 3.54 4.86
CA GLU A 103 -6.07 2.53 3.86
C GLU A 103 -7.22 2.18 2.91
N PRO A 104 -8.45 1.89 3.38
CA PRO A 104 -9.61 1.70 2.50
C PRO A 104 -9.93 2.95 1.66
N ALA A 105 -9.75 4.14 2.21
CA ALA A 105 -9.97 5.38 1.45
C ALA A 105 -8.93 5.59 0.35
N LEU A 106 -7.66 5.27 0.63
CA LEU A 106 -6.57 5.33 -0.35
C LEU A 106 -6.80 4.31 -1.47
N ASP A 107 -7.22 3.10 -1.13
CA ASP A 107 -7.59 2.06 -2.09
C ASP A 107 -8.75 2.53 -2.99
N TYR A 108 -9.82 3.05 -2.39
CA TYR A 108 -10.95 3.61 -3.14
C TYR A 108 -10.54 4.74 -4.08
N ILE A 109 -9.72 5.69 -3.62
CA ILE A 109 -9.19 6.76 -4.46
C ILE A 109 -8.38 6.19 -5.63
N SER A 110 -7.47 5.25 -5.36
CA SER A 110 -6.59 4.69 -6.39
C SER A 110 -7.35 3.99 -7.52
N LYS A 111 -8.48 3.36 -7.20
CA LYS A 111 -9.34 2.64 -8.15
C LYS A 111 -10.35 3.54 -8.86
N ASN A 112 -10.71 4.68 -8.27
CA ASN A 112 -11.84 5.48 -8.74
C ASN A 112 -11.52 6.96 -9.09
N TYR A 113 -10.27 7.41 -8.95
CA TYR A 113 -9.90 8.83 -9.12
C TYR A 113 -10.34 9.43 -10.47
N SER A 114 -10.36 8.63 -11.54
CA SER A 114 -10.69 9.04 -12.91
C SER A 114 -12.18 9.35 -13.13
N TYR A 115 -13.08 8.85 -12.27
CA TYR A 115 -14.54 9.03 -12.41
C TYR A 115 -15.07 10.33 -11.82
N GLY A 116 -14.22 11.34 -11.61
CA GLY A 116 -14.66 12.61 -11.02
C GLY A 116 -15.18 12.48 -9.58
N ILE A 117 -14.76 11.46 -8.83
CA ILE A 117 -15.20 11.21 -7.45
C ILE A 117 -15.00 12.43 -6.53
N THR A 118 -15.89 12.56 -5.56
CA THR A 118 -15.92 13.60 -4.53
C THR A 118 -15.58 13.03 -3.15
N VAL A 119 -15.14 13.87 -2.22
CA VAL A 119 -14.91 13.48 -0.81
C VAL A 119 -16.19 12.91 -0.17
N GLY A 120 -17.36 13.39 -0.59
CA GLY A 120 -18.65 12.85 -0.15
C GLY A 120 -18.83 11.38 -0.54
N GLN A 121 -18.55 11.05 -1.80
CA GLN A 121 -18.64 9.66 -2.29
C GLN A 121 -17.65 8.73 -1.59
N ILE A 122 -16.43 9.20 -1.31
CA ILE A 122 -15.43 8.43 -0.54
C ILE A 122 -15.96 8.13 0.87
N ALA A 123 -16.50 9.16 1.55
CA ALA A 123 -17.04 9.00 2.90
C ALA A 123 -18.26 8.06 2.92
N SER A 124 -19.16 8.19 1.95
CA SER A 124 -20.32 7.31 1.79
C SER A 124 -19.93 5.86 1.51
N HIS A 125 -18.94 5.62 0.65
CA HIS A 125 -18.43 4.27 0.38
C HIS A 125 -17.88 3.58 1.64
N LEU A 126 -17.28 4.37 2.53
CA LEU A 126 -16.70 3.89 3.78
C LEU A 126 -17.70 3.88 4.96
N GLY A 127 -18.96 4.29 4.75
CA GLY A 127 -19.98 4.34 5.80
C GLY A 127 -19.70 5.36 6.91
N ILE A 128 -18.99 6.45 6.62
CA ILE A 128 -18.60 7.47 7.61
C ILE A 128 -18.96 8.89 7.17
N SER A 129 -18.92 9.83 8.12
CA SER A 129 -19.10 11.25 7.82
C SER A 129 -17.86 11.86 7.17
N ARG A 130 -18.05 12.90 6.35
CA ARG A 130 -16.96 13.69 5.76
C ARG A 130 -16.02 14.26 6.82
N SER A 131 -16.56 14.73 7.94
CA SER A 131 -15.77 15.28 9.05
C SER A 131 -14.91 14.22 9.72
N HIS A 132 -15.42 12.99 9.87
CA HIS A 132 -14.63 11.88 10.40
C HIS A 132 -13.49 11.51 9.44
N LEU A 133 -13.80 11.37 8.14
CA LEU A 133 -12.80 11.10 7.11
C LEU A 133 -11.71 12.17 7.07
N PHE A 134 -12.10 13.45 7.12
CA PHE A 134 -11.16 14.58 7.16
C PHE A 134 -10.23 14.51 8.37
N ARG A 135 -10.77 14.33 9.57
CA ARG A 135 -9.98 14.28 10.81
C ARG A 135 -8.96 13.13 10.77
N VAL A 136 -9.38 11.97 10.29
CA VAL A 136 -8.52 10.79 10.22
C VAL A 136 -7.45 10.93 9.13
N PHE A 137 -7.79 11.47 7.95
CA PHE A 137 -6.80 11.80 6.91
C PHE A 137 -5.78 12.83 7.38
N LYS A 138 -6.25 13.93 7.98
CA LYS A 138 -5.37 15.00 8.43
C LYS A 138 -4.45 14.54 9.56
N GLY A 139 -4.97 13.74 10.49
CA GLY A 139 -4.19 13.18 11.59
C GLY A 139 -3.13 12.16 11.15
N LYS A 140 -3.41 11.35 10.12
CA LYS A 140 -2.48 10.29 9.66
C LYS A 140 -1.53 10.73 8.55
N LEU A 141 -1.99 11.54 7.60
CA LEU A 141 -1.24 11.93 6.39
C LEU A 141 -0.83 13.40 6.37
N GLY A 142 -1.25 14.21 7.34
CA GLY A 142 -1.00 15.66 7.35
C GLY A 142 -1.75 16.44 6.26
N LEU A 143 -2.53 15.76 5.41
CA LEU A 143 -3.26 16.33 4.28
C LEU A 143 -4.77 16.05 4.40
N SER A 144 -5.59 16.92 3.84
CA SER A 144 -7.00 16.64 3.64
C SER A 144 -7.19 15.62 2.52
N VAL A 145 -8.34 14.93 2.53
CA VAL A 145 -8.74 13.98 1.47
C VAL A 145 -8.74 14.65 0.09
N GLN A 146 -9.17 15.90 0.02
CA GLN A 146 -9.27 16.65 -1.23
C GLN A 146 -7.88 17.00 -1.78
N GLU A 147 -6.96 17.43 -0.91
CA GLU A 147 -5.56 17.68 -1.28
C GLU A 147 -4.90 16.39 -1.78
N TYR A 148 -5.12 15.28 -1.06
CA TYR A 148 -4.60 13.98 -1.48
C TYR A 148 -5.14 13.57 -2.86
N LEU A 149 -6.47 13.61 -3.06
CA LEU A 149 -7.10 13.26 -4.33
C LEU A 149 -6.60 14.14 -5.48
N LEU A 150 -6.48 15.46 -5.25
CA LEU A 150 -5.95 16.38 -6.25
C LEU A 150 -4.51 16.02 -6.63
N SER A 151 -3.65 15.79 -5.62
CA SER A 151 -2.25 15.44 -5.86
C SER A 151 -2.12 14.11 -6.62
N PHE A 152 -2.95 13.11 -6.28
CA PHE A 152 -3.00 11.82 -6.96
C PHE A 152 -3.37 11.98 -8.44
N ARG A 153 -4.43 12.75 -8.73
CA ARG A 153 -4.87 13.02 -10.12
C ARG A 153 -3.78 13.71 -10.94
N LEU A 154 -3.12 14.72 -10.37
CA LEU A 154 -2.07 15.46 -11.06
C LEU A 154 -0.79 14.63 -11.26
N LYS A 155 -0.47 13.73 -10.32
CA LYS A 155 0.61 12.75 -10.49
C LYS A 155 0.32 11.78 -11.63
N ARG A 156 -0.91 11.28 -11.73
CA ARG A 156 -1.35 10.43 -12.84
C ARG A 156 -1.34 11.17 -14.17
N ALA A 157 -1.73 12.45 -14.18
CA ALA A 157 -1.68 13.27 -15.39
C ALA A 157 -0.24 13.45 -15.90
N GLY A 158 0.72 13.74 -15.02
CA GLY A 158 2.14 13.82 -15.39
C GLY A 158 2.65 12.50 -16.00
N ASN A 159 2.31 11.38 -15.36
CA ASN A 159 2.68 10.05 -15.87
C ASN A 159 2.09 9.78 -17.26
N LEU A 160 0.79 10.06 -17.49
CA LEU A 160 0.18 9.89 -18.81
C LEU A 160 0.83 10.79 -19.86
N MET A 161 1.24 12.01 -19.49
CA MET A 161 1.97 12.90 -20.41
C MET A 161 3.37 12.40 -20.77
N GLU A 162 4.00 11.65 -19.88
CA GLU A 162 5.30 11.02 -20.12
C GLU A 162 5.19 9.73 -20.90
N THR A 163 4.17 8.91 -20.64
CA THR A 163 4.09 7.53 -21.14
C THR A 163 3.21 7.36 -22.37
N THR A 164 2.39 8.36 -22.75
CA THR A 164 1.42 8.25 -23.84
C THR A 164 1.37 9.48 -24.73
N ASP A 165 0.78 9.33 -25.93
CA ASP A 165 0.56 10.41 -26.89
C ASP A 165 -0.80 11.12 -26.72
N MET A 166 -1.61 10.73 -25.72
CA MET A 166 -2.94 11.31 -25.43
C MET A 166 -2.88 12.83 -25.40
N THR A 167 -3.73 13.56 -26.10
CA THR A 167 -3.80 15.03 -26.01
C THR A 167 -3.98 15.52 -24.56
N ILE A 168 -3.62 16.78 -24.28
CA ILE A 168 -3.81 17.37 -22.94
C ILE A 168 -5.26 17.27 -22.46
N LYS A 169 -6.22 17.35 -23.40
CA LYS A 169 -7.65 17.21 -23.12
C LYS A 169 -8.04 15.77 -22.76
N GLU A 170 -7.48 14.77 -23.43
CA GLU A 170 -7.68 13.36 -23.08
C GLU A 170 -7.08 13.05 -21.71
N VAL A 171 -5.84 13.49 -21.44
CA VAL A 171 -5.19 13.30 -20.13
C VAL A 171 -6.02 13.91 -19.00
N MET A 172 -6.57 15.10 -19.21
CA MET A 172 -7.46 15.77 -18.26
C MET A 172 -8.66 14.88 -17.90
N TYR A 173 -9.39 14.39 -18.91
CA TYR A 173 -10.55 13.52 -18.69
C TYR A 173 -10.17 12.19 -18.04
N SER A 174 -9.08 11.55 -18.46
CA SER A 174 -8.58 10.30 -17.87
C SER A 174 -8.18 10.45 -16.40
N CYS A 175 -7.89 11.66 -15.95
CA CYS A 175 -7.55 11.95 -14.55
C CYS A 175 -8.74 12.47 -13.72
N GLY A 176 -9.96 12.48 -14.27
CA GLY A 176 -11.17 12.90 -13.55
C GLY A 176 -11.32 14.41 -13.40
N PHE A 177 -10.72 15.19 -14.31
CA PHE A 177 -11.00 16.60 -14.49
C PHE A 177 -11.93 16.82 -15.67
N ASN A 178 -12.82 17.81 -15.56
CA ASN A 178 -13.82 18.09 -16.59
C ASN A 178 -13.68 19.51 -17.18
N ASP A 179 -12.71 20.28 -16.68
CA ASP A 179 -12.51 21.68 -17.02
C ASP A 179 -11.01 21.97 -17.25
N LEU A 180 -10.68 22.35 -18.48
CA LEU A 180 -9.30 22.53 -18.93
C LEU A 180 -8.60 23.73 -18.28
N PRO A 181 -9.24 24.90 -18.11
CA PRO A 181 -8.70 26.00 -17.32
C PRO A 181 -8.37 25.60 -15.87
N ASN A 182 -9.28 24.90 -15.18
CA ASN A 182 -9.05 24.42 -13.82
C ASN A 182 -7.90 23.41 -13.75
N PHE A 183 -7.91 22.40 -14.64
CA PHE A 183 -6.82 21.43 -14.73
C PHE A 183 -5.47 22.12 -14.93
N SER A 184 -5.36 23.02 -15.91
CA SER A 184 -4.11 23.71 -16.23
C SER A 184 -3.61 24.58 -15.07
N ARG A 185 -4.52 25.27 -14.37
CA ARG A 185 -4.19 26.07 -13.18
C ARG A 185 -3.67 25.19 -12.04
N GLN A 186 -4.35 24.08 -11.73
CA GLN A 186 -3.94 23.18 -10.66
C GLN A 186 -2.64 22.45 -11.00
N PHE A 187 -2.45 22.03 -12.25
CA PHE A 187 -1.22 21.42 -12.72
C PHE A 187 -0.04 22.38 -12.58
N ARG A 188 -0.19 23.63 -13.05
CA ARG A 188 0.84 24.67 -12.89
C ARG A 188 1.17 24.95 -11.43
N LYS A 189 0.17 24.94 -10.54
CA LYS A 189 0.38 25.14 -9.11
C LYS A 189 1.28 24.06 -8.50
N VAL A 190 1.19 22.81 -8.98
CA VAL A 190 1.96 21.67 -8.46
C VAL A 190 3.31 21.51 -9.15
N TYR A 191 3.37 21.66 -10.47
CA TYR A 191 4.58 21.40 -11.27
C TYR A 191 5.34 22.67 -11.68
N GLY A 192 4.86 23.85 -11.30
CA GLY A 192 5.47 25.15 -11.66
C GLY A 192 5.23 25.59 -13.11
N MET A 193 4.74 24.71 -13.98
CA MET A 193 4.56 24.97 -15.42
C MET A 193 3.23 24.42 -15.96
N PRO A 194 2.71 24.99 -17.07
CA PRO A 194 1.50 24.48 -17.72
C PRO A 194 1.66 23.05 -18.28
N PRO A 195 0.57 22.27 -18.40
CA PRO A 195 0.60 20.91 -18.97
C PRO A 195 1.30 20.77 -20.32
N GLY A 196 1.05 21.71 -21.24
CA GLY A 196 1.66 21.69 -22.58
C GLY A 196 3.18 21.84 -22.54
N ALA A 197 3.68 22.75 -21.69
CA ALA A 197 5.12 22.93 -21.50
C ALA A 197 5.76 21.71 -20.83
N TYR A 198 5.08 21.13 -19.83
CA TYR A 198 5.52 19.89 -19.17
C TYR A 198 5.70 18.75 -20.18
N ARG A 199 4.72 18.57 -21.09
CA ARG A 199 4.80 17.56 -22.15
C ARG A 199 5.97 17.76 -23.09
N SER A 200 6.22 18.98 -23.57
CA SER A 200 7.32 19.24 -24.50
C SER A 200 8.69 18.88 -23.89
N ILE A 201 8.84 19.06 -22.58
CA ILE A 201 10.06 18.69 -21.86
C ILE A 201 10.16 17.17 -21.69
N SER A 202 9.07 16.50 -21.30
CA SER A 202 9.06 15.05 -21.09
C SER A 202 9.29 14.26 -22.38
N THR A 203 8.71 14.69 -23.51
CA THR A 203 8.95 14.06 -24.82
C THR A 203 10.37 14.33 -25.32
N GLY A 204 10.93 15.51 -25.04
CA GLY A 204 12.32 15.85 -25.35
C GLY A 204 13.36 15.02 -24.58
N GLN A 205 13.02 14.48 -23.41
CA GLN A 205 13.88 13.55 -22.66
C GLN A 205 13.83 12.11 -23.22
N LYS A 206 12.69 11.66 -23.76
CA LYS A 206 12.58 10.36 -24.45
C LYS A 206 13.38 10.29 -25.76
N ALA A 207 13.55 11.41 -26.47
CA ALA A 207 14.29 11.45 -27.73
C ALA A 207 15.83 11.47 -27.58
N LYS A 208 16.35 11.44 -26.34
CA LYS A 208 17.79 11.50 -26.01
C LYS A 208 18.35 10.18 -25.44
N ILE A 209 17.60 9.08 -25.47
CA ILE A 209 18.02 7.76 -25.01
C ILE A 209 18.09 6.81 -26.20
#